data_AF-A0A928K885-F1
#
_entry.id   AF-A0A928K885-F1
#
_cell.length_a   1.000
_cell.length_b   1.000
_cell.length_c   1.000
_cell.angle_alpha   90.00
_cell.angle_beta   90.00
_cell.angle_gamma   90.00
#
_symmetry.space_group_name_H-M   'P 1'
#
loop_
_entity.id
_entity.type
_entity.pdbx_description
1 polymer ?
#
loop_
_entity_poly.entity_id
_entity_poly.type
_entity_poly.pdbx_seq_one_letter_code
_entity_poly.pdbx_strand_id
1 'polypeptide(L)'
;MCNCNCNGLKSDLSLLNDVLSEYGGSPSNLITILQKAQNIYGYLPKDVMYCIAEKVGVTPADVMGVATFYSQFRLTPIGKYLIMACQGTAC
;
A
#
# COMPACT_ATOMS: atom_id res chain seq x y z
N MET A 1 22.95 10.79 -13.70
CA MET A 1 21.49 10.75 -13.44
C MET A 1 21.25 9.59 -12.50
N CYS A 2 20.62 9.85 -11.35
CA CYS A 2 20.70 9.01 -10.17
C CYS A 2 20.28 7.55 -10.41
N ASN A 3 21.26 6.68 -10.18
CA ASN A 3 21.17 5.24 -10.13
C ASN A 3 20.53 4.84 -8.79
N CYS A 4 19.23 4.60 -8.76
CA CYS A 4 18.59 3.93 -7.62
C CYS A 4 18.27 2.48 -8.00
N ASN A 5 19.24 1.63 -7.67
CA ASN A 5 19.09 0.19 -7.54
C ASN A 5 18.14 -0.10 -6.37
N CYS A 6 16.90 -0.51 -6.66
CA CYS A 6 15.99 -1.05 -5.65
C CYS A 6 15.90 -2.57 -5.84
N ASN A 7 16.84 -3.25 -5.18
CA ASN A 7 16.79 -4.69 -4.97
C ASN A 7 15.68 -5.03 -3.97
N GLY A 8 14.74 -5.88 -4.41
CA GLY A 8 13.96 -6.75 -3.53
C GLY A 8 12.54 -6.29 -3.22
N LEU A 9 11.58 -6.72 -4.04
CA LEU A 9 10.54 -7.64 -3.56
C LEU A 9 9.94 -8.37 -4.75
N LYS A 10 10.05 -9.70 -4.70
CA LYS A 10 9.31 -10.63 -5.53
C LYS A 10 7.87 -10.60 -5.03
N SER A 11 7.15 -9.51 -5.30
CA SER A 11 5.78 -9.37 -4.82
C SER A 11 4.94 -10.43 -5.53
N ASP A 12 4.39 -11.39 -4.79
CA ASP A 12 3.45 -12.37 -5.31
C ASP A 12 2.18 -11.65 -5.79
N LEU A 13 2.25 -11.10 -7.01
CA LEU A 13 1.17 -10.37 -7.69
C LEU A 13 -0.09 -11.23 -7.81
N SER A 14 0.03 -12.55 -7.66
CA SER A 14 -1.07 -13.51 -7.65
C SER A 14 -2.11 -13.19 -6.58
N LEU A 15 -1.68 -12.87 -5.34
CA LEU A 15 -2.60 -12.57 -4.24
C LEU A 15 -3.31 -11.23 -4.46
N LEU A 16 -2.59 -10.26 -5.03
CA LEU A 16 -3.16 -8.97 -5.36
C LEU A 16 -4.20 -9.07 -6.49
N ASN A 17 -3.94 -9.86 -7.53
CA ASN A 17 -4.88 -10.05 -8.64
C ASN A 17 -6.20 -10.71 -8.19
N ASP A 18 -6.14 -11.66 -7.25
CA ASP A 18 -7.33 -12.30 -6.69
C ASP A 18 -8.19 -11.29 -5.91
N VAL A 19 -7.54 -10.49 -5.05
CA VAL A 19 -8.17 -9.39 -4.32
C VAL A 19 -8.70 -8.31 -5.26
N LEU A 20 -8.02 -8.00 -6.36
CA LEU A 20 -8.49 -7.04 -7.35
C LEU A 20 -9.73 -7.58 -8.10
N SER A 21 -9.79 -8.88 -8.35
CA SER A 21 -10.89 -9.55 -9.04
C SER A 21 -12.16 -9.64 -8.16
N GLU A 22 -12.00 -9.89 -6.86
CA GLU A 22 -13.12 -9.89 -5.90
C GLU A 22 -13.79 -8.52 -5.76
N TYR A 23 -13.02 -7.43 -5.80
CA TYR A 23 -13.50 -6.10 -5.41
C TYR A 23 -13.88 -5.19 -6.58
N GLY A 24 -13.77 -5.67 -7.82
CA GLY A 24 -14.46 -5.12 -8.99
C GLY A 24 -14.30 -3.60 -9.19
N GLY A 25 -13.10 -3.16 -9.57
CA GLY A 25 -12.83 -1.90 -10.30
C GLY A 25 -13.38 -0.59 -9.71
N SER A 26 -13.87 -0.58 -8.48
CA SER A 26 -14.58 0.56 -7.92
C SER A 26 -13.65 1.39 -7.05
N PRO A 27 -13.60 2.73 -7.21
CA PRO A 27 -12.75 3.60 -6.41
C PRO A 27 -13.07 3.52 -4.91
N SER A 28 -14.32 3.21 -4.54
CA SER A 28 -14.70 2.96 -3.14
C SER A 28 -13.99 1.75 -2.52
N ASN A 29 -13.58 0.76 -3.32
CA ASN A 29 -12.90 -0.44 -2.83
C ASN A 29 -11.38 -0.30 -2.84
N LEU A 30 -10.86 0.80 -3.38
CA LEU A 30 -9.43 1.07 -3.47
C LEU A 30 -8.78 1.05 -2.07
N ILE A 31 -9.41 1.67 -1.08
CA ILE A 31 -8.93 1.67 0.31
C ILE A 31 -8.79 0.24 0.84
N THR A 32 -9.80 -0.61 0.62
CA THR A 32 -9.80 -2.01 1.06
C THR A 32 -8.71 -2.82 0.36
N ILE A 33 -8.51 -2.60 -0.94
CA ILE A 33 -7.46 -3.23 -1.73
C ILE A 33 -6.07 -2.83 -1.20
N LEU A 34 -5.83 -1.54 -0.94
CA LEU A 34 -4.57 -1.07 -0.35
C LEU A 34 -4.36 -1.65 1.06
N GLN A 35 -5.42 -1.78 1.88
CA GLN A 35 -5.32 -2.39 3.21
C GLN A 35 -4.95 -3.86 3.13
N LYS A 36 -5.60 -4.64 2.25
CA LYS A 36 -5.24 -6.04 2.01
C LYS A 36 -3.81 -6.17 1.49
N ALA A 37 -3.41 -5.34 0.51
CA ALA A 37 -2.03 -5.31 0.02
C ALA A 37 -1.04 -5.00 1.14
N GLN A 38 -1.34 -4.04 2.00
CA GLN A 38 -0.49 -3.70 3.14
C GLN A 38 -0.40 -4.84 4.16
N ASN A 39 -1.49 -5.59 4.37
CA ASN A 39 -1.49 -6.73 5.27
C ASN A 39 -0.61 -7.87 4.74
N ILE A 40 -0.63 -8.10 3.43
CA ILE A 40 0.18 -9.14 2.76
C ILE A 40 1.66 -8.76 2.73
N TYR A 41 1.99 -7.54 2.32
CA TYR A 41 3.37 -7.11 2.12
C TYR A 41 4.01 -6.43 3.34
N GLY A 42 3.21 -6.04 4.34
CA GLY A 42 3.64 -5.26 5.52
C GLY A 42 3.91 -3.77 5.24
N TYR A 43 4.10 -3.40 3.97
CA TYR A 43 4.32 -2.03 3.50
C TYR A 43 3.91 -1.90 2.03
N LEU A 44 3.65 -0.67 1.57
CA LEU A 44 3.31 -0.36 0.18
C LEU A 44 4.46 0.37 -0.53
N PRO A 45 5.32 -0.34 -1.28
CA PRO A 45 6.26 0.32 -2.17
C PRO A 45 5.53 0.93 -3.37
N LYS A 46 6.18 1.90 -4.02
CA LYS A 46 5.62 2.61 -5.18
C LYS A 46 5.23 1.64 -6.31
N ASP A 47 6.06 0.64 -6.61
CA ASP A 47 5.80 -0.36 -7.66
C ASP A 47 4.46 -1.08 -7.46
N VAL A 48 4.15 -1.48 -6.22
CA VAL A 48 2.87 -2.13 -5.89
C VAL A 48 1.69 -1.18 -6.10
N MET A 49 1.86 0.10 -5.75
CA MET A 49 0.82 1.12 -5.95
C MET A 49 0.56 1.39 -7.43
N TYR A 50 1.62 1.43 -8.26
CA TYR A 50 1.49 1.56 -9.72
C TYR A 50 0.75 0.36 -10.31
N CYS A 51 1.10 -0.87 -9.93
CA CYS A 51 0.39 -2.07 -10.37
C CYS A 51 -1.10 -2.04 -9.97
N ILE A 52 -1.42 -1.61 -8.75
CA ILE A 52 -2.81 -1.46 -8.30
C ILE A 52 -3.53 -0.40 -9.13
N ALA A 53 -2.88 0.73 -9.41
CA ALA A 53 -3.45 1.81 -10.21
C ALA A 53 -3.84 1.35 -11.62
N GLU A 54 -2.93 0.64 -12.31
CA GLU A 54 -3.18 0.08 -13.65
C GLU A 54 -4.31 -0.95 -13.65
N LYS A 55 -4.43 -1.77 -12.61
CA LYS A 55 -5.44 -2.82 -12.51
C LYS A 55 -6.83 -2.30 -12.15
N VAL A 56 -6.91 -1.28 -11.29
CA VAL A 56 -8.17 -0.64 -10.90
C VAL A 56 -8.61 0.40 -11.93
N GLY A 57 -7.70 0.86 -12.80
CA GLY A 57 -7.99 1.87 -13.81
C GLY A 57 -8.01 3.31 -13.27
N VAL A 58 -7.24 3.57 -12.21
CA VAL A 58 -7.11 4.89 -11.58
C VAL A 58 -5.72 5.48 -11.82
N THR A 59 -5.59 6.80 -11.66
CA THR A 59 -4.29 7.45 -11.79
C THR A 59 -3.37 7.02 -10.63
N PRO A 60 -2.07 6.77 -10.88
CA PRO A 60 -1.12 6.52 -9.79
C PRO A 60 -1.03 7.69 -8.79
N ALA A 61 -1.34 8.91 -9.24
CA ALA A 61 -1.46 10.08 -8.38
C ALA A 61 -2.60 9.95 -7.36
N ASP A 62 -3.76 9.42 -7.75
CA ASP A 62 -4.89 9.18 -6.84
C ASP A 62 -4.52 8.14 -5.79
N VAL A 63 -3.85 7.05 -6.19
CA VAL A 63 -3.39 6.00 -5.27
C VAL A 63 -2.36 6.54 -4.28
N MET A 64 -1.39 7.33 -4.75
CA MET A 64 -0.44 8.02 -3.87
C MET A 64 -1.13 9.02 -2.94
N GLY A 65 -2.12 9.75 -3.44
CA GLY A 65 -2.94 10.67 -2.66
C GLY A 65 -3.61 9.95 -1.50
N VAL A 66 -4.31 8.85 -1.78
CA VAL A 66 -4.99 8.04 -0.74
C VAL A 66 -4.00 7.46 0.26
N ALA A 67 -2.87 6.92 -0.19
CA ALA A 67 -1.87 6.34 0.69
C ALA A 67 -1.15 7.37 1.59
N THR A 68 -1.01 8.60 1.13
CA THR A 68 -0.43 9.69 1.94
C THR A 68 -1.48 10.36 2.83
N PHE A 69 -2.75 10.38 2.40
CA PHE A 69 -3.87 10.96 3.13
C PHE A 69 -4.24 10.16 4.39
N TYR A 70 -4.25 8.84 4.29
CA TYR A 70 -4.54 7.98 5.44
C TYR A 70 -3.25 7.57 6.16
N SER A 71 -3.05 8.08 7.38
CA SER A 71 -1.90 7.75 8.25
C SER A 71 -1.80 6.27 8.65
N GLN A 72 -2.77 5.44 8.27
CA GLN A 72 -2.74 3.99 8.45
C GLN A 72 -1.84 3.30 7.41
N PHE A 73 -1.61 3.94 6.25
CA PHE A 73 -0.74 3.37 5.24
C PHE A 73 0.74 3.65 5.55
N ARG A 74 1.57 2.69 5.19
CA ARG A 74 3.00 2.66 5.44
C ARG A 74 3.71 2.50 4.10
N LEU A 75 4.35 3.57 3.66
CA LEU A 75 5.13 3.62 2.42
C LEU A 75 6.54 3.04 2.59
N THR A 76 6.98 2.87 3.85
CA THR A 76 8.30 2.39 4.22
C THR A 76 8.17 1.11 5.06
N PRO A 77 9.12 0.17 4.94
CA PRO A 77 9.11 -1.03 5.75
C PRO A 77 9.20 -0.67 7.23
N ILE A 78 8.33 -1.29 8.05
CA ILE A 78 8.40 -1.16 9.50
C ILE A 78 9.43 -2.14 10.07
N GLY A 79 10.17 -1.70 11.08
CA GLY A 79 11.03 -2.59 11.86
C GLY A 79 10.22 -3.65 12.60
N LYS A 80 10.89 -4.68 13.11
CA LYS A 80 10.28 -5.82 13.83
C LYS A 80 9.35 -5.44 15.00
N TYR A 81 9.49 -4.23 15.55
CA TYR A 81 8.74 -3.77 16.72
C TYR A 81 8.12 -2.40 16.45
N LEU A 82 6.79 -2.34 16.53
CA LEU A 82 6.01 -1.11 16.51
C LEU A 82 5.72 -0.70 17.97
N ILE A 83 6.38 0.35 18.46
CA ILE A 83 6.10 0.90 19.79
C ILE A 83 5.13 2.08 19.62
N MET A 84 3.88 1.90 20.06
CA MET A 84 2.88 2.98 20.11
C MET A 84 2.78 3.48 21.54
N ALA A 85 3.35 4.66 21.80
CA ALA A 85 3.23 5.34 23.08
C ALA A 85 2.03 6.29 23.04
N CYS A 86 1.13 6.18 24.03
CA CYS A 86 0.03 7.10 24.23
C CYS A 86 0.60 8.46 24.68
N GLN A 87 0.41 9.51 23.88
CA GLN A 87 0.77 10.89 24.27
C GLN A 87 -0.43 11.66 24.87
N GLY A 88 -1.35 10.96 25.52
CA GLY A 88 -2.46 11.61 26.23
C GLY A 88 -2.03 11.99 27.65
N THR A 89 -2.48 13.13 28.16
CA THR A 89 -2.26 13.57 29.56
C THR A 89 -2.97 12.68 30.60
N ALA A 90 -3.73 11.68 30.16
CA ALA A 90 -4.47 10.72 30.98
C ALA A 90 -3.91 9.28 30.90
N CYS A 91 -2.86 9.09 30.09
CA CYS A 91 -1.96 7.95 30.17
C CYS A 91 -0.77 8.38 31.07
#